data_AF-V8NZU4-F1
#
_entry.id   AF-V8NZU4-F1
#
_cell.length_a   1.000
_cell.length_b   1.000
_cell.length_c   1.000
_cell.angle_alpha   90.00
_cell.angle_beta   90.00
_cell.angle_gamma   90.00
#
_symmetry.space_group_name_H-M   'P 1'
#
loop_
_entity.id
_entity.type
_entity.pdbx_description
1 polymer ?
#
loop_
_entity_poly.entity_id
_entity_poly.type
_entity_poly.pdbx_seq_one_letter_code
_entity_poly.pdbx_strand_id
1 'polypeptide(L)'
;CISNGKTYSQGETWHPFLRNYGTVECVLCTCNGTKPNCKAIQCPYQYPCEQPKKIEGKCCKVCPEEIESQLPDNQDYFCSEETFPVYEAIRDISNGTIRQIALEKNETSEVEIYTWTIQRDILSSINTDTISKEEFRELSHFLQITRATLNKWKIFSEGAAQINQMCINRDCRTELEELLKVLYLEKSEQAGC
;
A
#
# COMPACT_ATOMS: atom_id res chain seq x y z
N CYS A 1 -0.67 -11.69 33.53
CA CYS A 1 -0.93 -10.39 34.18
C CYS A 1 -2.14 -9.72 33.53
N ILE A 2 -2.84 -8.80 34.22
CA ILE A 2 -3.94 -8.04 33.62
C ILE A 2 -3.65 -6.55 33.80
N SER A 3 -3.75 -5.77 32.72
CA SER A 3 -3.57 -4.32 32.73
C SER A 3 -4.61 -3.67 31.81
N ASN A 4 -5.37 -2.71 32.35
CA ASN A 4 -6.42 -1.98 31.63
C ASN A 4 -7.39 -2.89 30.83
N GLY A 5 -7.81 -4.01 31.41
CA GLY A 5 -8.73 -4.96 30.79
C GLY A 5 -8.10 -5.91 29.76
N LYS A 6 -6.81 -5.77 29.44
CA LYS A 6 -6.06 -6.71 28.58
C LYS A 6 -5.27 -7.72 29.42
N THR A 7 -5.27 -8.97 28.98
CA THR A 7 -4.50 -10.06 29.58
C THR A 7 -3.16 -10.23 28.85
N TYR A 8 -2.08 -10.40 29.62
CA TYR A 8 -0.71 -10.53 29.15
C TYR A 8 -0.09 -11.83 29.63
N SER A 9 0.61 -12.51 28.73
CA SER A 9 1.35 -13.75 29.00
C SER A 9 2.65 -13.48 29.73
N GLN A 10 3.23 -14.50 30.38
CA GLN A 10 4.53 -14.36 31.04
C GLN A 10 5.61 -13.94 30.05
N GLY A 11 6.42 -12.94 30.42
CA GLY A 11 7.46 -12.37 29.56
C GLY A 11 6.97 -11.35 28.55
N GLU A 12 5.65 -11.22 28.33
CA GLU A 12 5.10 -10.23 27.42
C GLU A 12 5.38 -8.81 27.94
N THR A 13 5.68 -7.89 27.03
CA THR A 13 5.97 -6.49 27.33
C THR A 13 4.98 -5.54 26.68
N TRP A 14 4.67 -4.44 27.36
CA TRP A 14 3.73 -3.45 26.84
C TRP A 14 3.94 -2.06 27.47
N HIS A 15 3.49 -1.04 26.75
CA HIS A 15 3.33 0.30 27.30
C HIS A 15 1.98 0.41 28.01
N PRO A 16 1.92 0.90 29.26
CA PRO A 16 0.67 1.00 29.98
C PRO A 16 -0.20 2.11 29.38
N PHE A 17 -1.50 1.87 29.36
CA PHE A 17 -2.49 2.86 28.96
C PHE A 17 -3.10 3.51 30.19
N LEU A 18 -3.05 4.84 30.27
CA LEU A 18 -3.70 5.64 31.30
C LEU A 18 -4.92 6.34 30.70
N ARG A 19 -6.09 6.19 31.33
CA ARG A 19 -7.36 6.73 30.83
C ARG A 19 -7.31 8.21 30.41
N ASN A 20 -6.51 9.04 31.10
CA ASN A 20 -6.41 10.47 30.82
C ASN A 20 -5.22 10.86 29.92
N TYR A 21 -4.26 9.96 29.69
CA TYR A 21 -2.99 10.28 29.01
C TYR A 21 -2.69 9.35 27.82
N GLY A 22 -3.55 8.38 27.54
CA GLY A 22 -3.31 7.39 26.51
C GLY A 22 -2.15 6.45 26.86
N THR A 23 -1.49 5.92 25.83
CA THR A 23 -0.33 5.04 25.98
C THR A 23 0.88 5.81 26.48
N VAL A 24 1.48 5.36 27.59
CA VAL A 24 2.67 6.00 28.16
C VAL A 24 3.94 5.41 27.53
N GLU A 25 4.40 6.07 26.47
CA GLU A 25 5.55 5.64 25.64
C GLU A 25 6.83 5.42 26.45
N CYS A 26 7.04 6.17 27.53
CA CYS A 26 8.25 6.13 28.35
C CYS A 26 8.21 5.16 29.53
N VAL A 27 7.20 4.29 29.60
CA VAL A 27 7.13 3.23 30.61
C VAL A 27 6.95 1.89 29.90
N LEU A 28 7.81 0.93 30.20
CA LEU A 28 7.70 -0.43 29.69
C LEU A 28 7.38 -1.37 30.85
N CYS A 29 6.26 -2.08 30.73
CA CYS A 29 5.82 -3.11 31.66
C CYS A 29 6.14 -4.49 31.09
N THR A 30 6.56 -5.41 31.95
CA THR A 30 6.77 -6.82 31.62
C THR A 30 5.98 -7.70 32.58
N CYS A 31 5.32 -8.74 32.08
CA CYS A 31 4.59 -9.65 32.96
C CYS A 31 5.54 -10.67 33.59
N ASN A 32 5.71 -10.61 34.92
CA ASN A 32 6.45 -11.60 35.69
C ASN A 32 5.49 -12.44 36.53
N GLY A 33 5.01 -13.54 35.94
CA GLY A 33 3.99 -14.40 36.53
C GLY A 33 2.62 -13.71 36.61
N THR A 34 2.18 -13.35 37.81
CA THR A 34 0.88 -12.71 38.03
C THR A 34 0.95 -11.19 38.13
N LYS A 35 2.14 -10.61 38.35
CA LYS A 35 2.31 -9.17 38.58
C LYS A 35 3.08 -8.49 37.43
N PRO A 36 2.59 -7.34 36.94
CA PRO A 36 3.35 -6.52 36.01
C PRO A 36 4.52 -5.83 36.75
N ASN A 37 5.70 -5.82 36.11
CA ASN A 37 6.86 -5.05 36.54
C ASN A 37 7.09 -3.93 35.52
N CYS A 38 6.91 -2.67 35.92
CA CYS A 38 7.03 -1.53 35.02
C CYS A 38 8.26 -0.69 35.35
N LYS A 39 9.00 -0.27 34.32
CA LYS A 39 10.20 0.55 34.43
C LYS A 39 10.12 1.74 33.47
N ALA A 40 10.64 2.88 33.90
CA ALA A 40 10.79 4.03 33.03
C ALA A 40 11.93 3.80 32.02
N ILE A 41 11.66 4.07 30.75
CA ILE A 41 12.67 4.06 29.70
C ILE A 41 13.57 5.28 29.89
N GLN A 42 14.88 5.06 29.90
CA GLN A 42 15.88 6.12 29.98
C GLN A 42 16.36 6.45 28.57
N CYS A 43 16.23 7.72 28.18
CA CYS A 43 16.71 8.19 26.90
C CYS A 43 18.15 8.68 27.00
N PRO A 44 18.93 8.61 25.91
CA PRO A 44 20.28 9.14 25.90
C PRO A 44 20.24 10.67 26.03
N TYR A 45 21.24 11.22 26.72
CA TYR A 45 21.41 12.67 26.87
C TYR A 45 21.95 13.33 25.60
N GLN A 46 22.71 12.60 24.79
CA GLN A 46 23.29 13.06 23.54
C GLN A 46 22.88 12.11 22.41
N TYR A 47 22.56 12.69 21.26
CA TYR A 47 22.17 11.97 20.06
C TYR A 47 23.25 12.17 18.99
N PRO A 48 23.45 11.19 18.09
CA PRO A 48 24.51 11.24 17.08
C PRO A 48 24.28 12.27 15.96
N CYS A 49 23.20 13.05 16.01
CA CYS A 49 22.84 14.06 15.04
C CYS A 49 22.53 15.41 15.70
N GLU A 50 22.62 16.49 14.92
CA GLU A 50 22.39 17.86 15.40
C GLU A 50 20.91 18.13 15.76
N GLN A 51 19.97 17.43 15.10
CA GLN A 51 18.53 17.68 15.25
C GLN A 51 17.74 16.38 15.50
N PRO A 52 17.84 15.79 16.70
CA PRO A 52 17.04 14.62 17.06
C PRO A 52 15.55 14.98 17.18
N LYS A 53 14.69 14.22 16.50
CA LYS A 53 13.25 14.48 16.41
C LYS A 53 12.46 13.57 17.35
N LYS A 54 11.45 14.12 18.03
CA LYS A 54 10.46 13.34 18.79
C LYS A 54 9.47 12.75 17.78
N ILE A 55 9.27 11.44 17.84
CA ILE A 55 8.29 10.71 17.02
C ILE A 55 7.17 10.22 17.95
N GLU A 56 5.94 10.29 17.46
CA GLU A 56 4.77 9.75 18.15
C GLU A 56 4.91 8.24 18.37
N GLY A 57 4.56 7.75 19.56
CA GLY A 57 4.68 6.34 19.95
C GLY A 57 6.07 5.92 20.45
N LYS A 58 7.11 6.78 20.39
CA LYS A 58 8.47 6.46 20.85
C LYS A 58 8.86 7.32 22.04
N CYS A 59 9.32 6.73 23.14
CA CYS A 59 9.76 7.52 24.31
C CYS A 59 10.86 8.54 23.95
N CYS A 60 11.90 8.08 23.27
CA CYS A 60 13.11 8.84 22.99
C CYS A 60 13.06 9.50 21.62
N LYS A 61 13.82 10.59 21.45
CA LYS A 61 14.04 11.20 20.13
C LYS A 61 14.87 10.26 19.25
N VAL A 62 14.81 10.46 17.94
CA VAL A 62 15.61 9.68 16.97
C VAL A 62 16.29 10.61 15.97
N CYS A 63 17.38 10.14 15.38
CA CYS A 63 18.09 10.87 14.34
C CYS A 63 17.52 10.55 12.95
N PRO A 64 17.32 11.54 12.06
CA PRO A 64 16.75 11.31 10.73
C PRO A 64 17.55 10.32 9.86
N GLU A 65 18.87 10.30 10.01
CA GLU A 65 19.77 9.37 9.28
C GLU A 65 19.71 7.92 9.79
N GLU A 66 19.21 7.70 11.01
CA GLU A 66 18.96 6.36 11.56
C GLU A 66 17.62 5.76 11.07
N ILE A 67 16.76 6.54 10.43
CA ILE A 67 15.54 6.03 9.78
C ILE A 67 15.91 5.07 8.63
N GLU A 68 17.09 5.24 8.02
CA GLU A 68 17.57 4.39 6.91
C GLU A 68 18.38 3.17 7.37
N SER A 69 18.85 3.08 8.63
CA SER A 69 19.91 2.12 9.00
C SER A 69 19.67 1.28 10.27
N GLN A 70 18.51 1.38 10.93
CA GLN A 70 18.13 0.52 12.06
C GLN A 70 16.65 0.11 11.95
N LEU A 71 16.33 -0.78 11.00
CA LEU A 71 15.13 -1.61 11.05
C LEU A 71 15.45 -2.89 11.85
N PRO A 72 15.12 -2.97 13.15
CA PRO A 72 14.91 -4.25 13.79
C PRO A 72 13.60 -4.84 13.23
N ASP A 73 13.78 -5.95 12.53
CA ASP A 73 12.82 -6.99 12.15
C ASP A 73 11.73 -7.21 13.22
N ASN A 74 10.64 -6.44 13.17
CA ASN A 74 9.34 -6.84 13.71
C ASN A 74 8.19 -6.03 13.06
N GLN A 75 7.72 -6.60 11.96
CA GLN A 75 6.38 -6.53 11.37
C GLN A 75 5.24 -5.91 12.22
N ASP A 76 5.09 -4.59 12.20
CA ASP A 76 3.82 -3.86 12.07
C ASP A 76 4.14 -2.34 12.03
N TYR A 77 3.32 -1.53 11.35
CA TYR A 77 3.49 -0.07 11.12
C TYR A 77 4.38 0.35 9.93
N PHE A 78 3.95 0.01 8.72
CA PHE A 78 4.17 0.83 7.52
C PHE A 78 2.82 1.33 7.01
N CYS A 79 2.53 2.63 7.14
CA CYS A 79 1.44 3.27 6.38
C CYS A 79 2.01 4.02 5.16
N SER A 80 2.71 3.28 4.33
CA SER A 80 2.84 3.60 2.91
C SER A 80 3.16 2.29 2.18
N GLU A 81 2.13 1.53 1.81
CA GLU A 81 2.32 0.51 0.79
C GLU A 81 2.93 1.19 -0.44
N GLU A 82 3.98 0.63 -1.01
CA GLU A 82 4.56 1.17 -2.24
C GLU A 82 3.47 1.18 -3.31
N THR A 83 3.23 2.37 -3.87
CA THR A 83 2.25 2.55 -4.93
C THR A 83 2.96 2.86 -6.23
N PHE A 84 2.44 2.32 -7.32
CA PHE A 84 2.98 2.43 -8.67
C PHE A 84 2.00 3.23 -9.53
N PRO A 85 2.48 4.11 -10.43
CA PRO A 85 1.59 4.88 -11.27
C PRO A 85 0.89 3.98 -12.28
N VAL A 86 -0.43 4.17 -12.37
CA VAL A 86 -1.30 3.48 -13.33
C VAL A 86 -1.77 4.49 -14.36
N TYR A 87 -1.62 4.15 -15.63
CA TYR A 87 -1.99 4.99 -16.76
C TYR A 87 -3.13 4.37 -17.55
N GLU A 88 -3.90 5.22 -18.22
CA GLU A 88 -4.99 4.84 -19.11
C GLU A 88 -4.86 5.54 -20.46
N ALA A 89 -5.24 4.83 -21.51
CA ALA A 89 -5.49 5.42 -22.81
C ALA A 89 -6.79 4.87 -23.40
N ILE A 90 -7.59 5.76 -23.97
CA ILE A 90 -8.83 5.42 -24.66
C ILE A 90 -8.74 5.99 -26.08
N ARG A 91 -8.96 5.15 -27.09
CA ARG A 91 -8.97 5.54 -28.51
C ARG A 91 -10.20 4.99 -29.20
N ASP A 92 -10.95 5.87 -29.85
CA ASP A 92 -12.07 5.45 -30.70
C ASP A 92 -11.57 5.00 -32.08
N ILE A 93 -12.10 3.88 -32.54
CA ILE A 93 -11.88 3.31 -33.87
C ILE A 93 -13.22 3.16 -34.59
N SER A 94 -13.19 2.93 -35.90
CA SER A 94 -14.40 2.92 -36.75
C SER A 94 -15.49 1.92 -36.30
N ASN A 95 -15.12 0.87 -35.56
CA ASN A 95 -16.04 -0.19 -35.12
C ASN A 95 -16.06 -0.41 -33.60
N GLY A 96 -15.48 0.48 -32.79
CA GLY A 96 -15.44 0.32 -31.34
C GLY A 96 -14.49 1.27 -30.64
N THR A 97 -14.18 0.97 -29.39
CA THR A 97 -13.24 1.76 -28.57
C THR A 97 -12.15 0.83 -28.05
N ILE A 98 -10.89 1.20 -28.28
CA ILE A 98 -9.71 0.55 -27.69
C ILE A 98 -9.45 1.21 -26.33
N ARG A 99 -9.29 0.39 -25.29
CA ARG A 99 -8.90 0.85 -23.97
C ARG A 99 -7.63 0.13 -23.54
N GLN A 100 -6.71 0.89 -22.96
CA GLN A 100 -5.43 0.38 -22.47
C GLN A 100 -5.19 0.82 -21.04
N ILE A 101 -4.71 -0.08 -20.19
CA ILE A 101 -4.30 0.21 -18.82
C ILE A 101 -2.85 -0.24 -18.65
N ALA A 102 -2.00 0.64 -18.13
CA ALA A 102 -0.58 0.39 -17.97
C ALA A 102 -0.13 0.58 -16.52
N LEU A 103 0.77 -0.28 -16.02
CA LEU A 103 1.46 -0.14 -14.74
C LEU A 103 2.95 -0.01 -14.96
N GLU A 104 3.53 1.08 -14.46
CA GLU A 104 4.98 1.28 -14.47
C GLU A 104 5.59 0.80 -13.14
N LYS A 105 6.32 -0.33 -13.18
CA LYS A 105 6.98 -0.89 -11.99
C LYS A 105 8.31 -0.18 -11.73
N ASN A 106 8.62 0.14 -10.48
CA ASN A 106 9.89 0.81 -10.14
C ASN A 106 11.10 -0.13 -10.32
N GLU A 107 10.94 -1.40 -9.98
CA GLU A 107 12.02 -2.39 -9.86
C GLU A 107 12.58 -2.90 -11.19
N THR A 108 11.73 -3.07 -12.22
CA THR A 108 12.09 -3.82 -13.44
C THR A 108 12.37 -2.93 -14.66
N SER A 109 12.26 -1.60 -14.56
CA SER A 109 12.33 -0.68 -15.71
C SER A 109 11.36 -1.00 -16.86
N GLU A 110 10.29 -1.75 -16.57
CA GLU A 110 9.29 -2.22 -17.53
C GLU A 110 7.91 -1.64 -17.21
N VAL A 111 7.07 -1.58 -18.24
CA VAL A 111 5.67 -1.17 -18.18
C VAL A 111 4.81 -2.32 -18.71
N GLU A 112 3.90 -2.81 -17.87
CA GLU A 112 2.94 -3.86 -18.21
C GLU A 112 1.65 -3.21 -18.72
N ILE A 113 1.20 -3.54 -19.93
CA ILE A 113 0.08 -2.91 -20.63
C ILE A 113 -0.99 -3.95 -20.95
N TYR A 114 -2.21 -3.70 -20.48
CA TYR A 114 -3.40 -4.48 -20.82
C TYR A 114 -4.17 -3.74 -21.89
N THR A 115 -4.55 -4.42 -22.97
CA THR A 115 -5.25 -3.84 -24.12
C THR A 115 -6.48 -4.67 -24.48
N TRP A 116 -7.62 -4.01 -24.62
CA TRP A 116 -8.85 -4.64 -25.14
C TRP A 116 -9.67 -3.66 -25.97
N THR A 117 -10.60 -4.20 -26.75
CA THR A 117 -11.53 -3.43 -27.59
C THR A 117 -12.95 -3.75 -27.20
N ILE A 118 -13.81 -2.73 -27.16
CA ILE A 118 -15.25 -2.89 -26.97
C ILE A 118 -15.94 -2.51 -28.29
N GLN A 119 -16.63 -3.45 -28.92
CA GLN A 119 -17.39 -3.24 -30.15
C GLN A 119 -18.87 -3.51 -29.90
N ARG A 120 -19.73 -2.46 -29.93
CA ARG A 120 -21.17 -2.60 -29.62
C ARG A 120 -21.41 -3.41 -28.33
N ASP A 121 -20.69 -3.03 -27.28
CA ASP A 121 -20.73 -3.64 -25.94
C ASP A 121 -20.13 -5.04 -25.82
N ILE A 122 -19.59 -5.58 -26.91
CA ILE A 122 -18.91 -6.87 -26.92
C ILE A 122 -17.42 -6.66 -26.66
N LEU A 123 -16.92 -7.35 -25.63
CA LEU A 123 -15.51 -7.33 -25.25
C LEU A 123 -14.68 -8.28 -26.14
N SER A 124 -13.58 -7.78 -26.70
CA SER A 124 -12.55 -8.60 -27.35
C SER A 124 -11.70 -9.35 -26.33
N SER A 125 -10.80 -10.22 -26.78
CA SER A 125 -9.77 -10.74 -25.88
C SER A 125 -8.96 -9.59 -25.25
N ILE A 126 -8.63 -9.75 -23.98
CA ILE A 126 -7.72 -8.88 -23.24
C ILE A 126 -6.30 -9.41 -23.50
N ASN A 127 -5.47 -8.59 -24.12
CA ASN A 127 -4.07 -8.89 -24.40
C ASN A 127 -3.18 -8.17 -23.38
N THR A 128 -2.05 -8.80 -23.06
CA THR A 128 -1.04 -8.24 -22.15
C THR A 128 0.29 -8.15 -22.88
N ASP A 129 0.88 -6.96 -22.87
CA ASP A 129 2.19 -6.65 -23.44
C ASP A 129 3.10 -6.04 -22.38
N THR A 130 4.41 -6.19 -22.54
CA THR A 130 5.41 -5.52 -21.69
C THR A 130 6.37 -4.74 -22.57
N ILE A 131 6.60 -3.48 -22.24
CA ILE A 131 7.55 -2.60 -22.95
C ILE A 131 8.49 -1.91 -21.97
N SER A 132 9.59 -1.33 -22.47
CA SER A 132 10.51 -0.54 -21.64
C SER A 132 9.90 0.80 -21.22
N LYS A 133 10.38 1.38 -20.11
CA LYS A 133 9.99 2.73 -19.70
C LYS A 133 10.35 3.79 -20.73
N GLU A 134 11.47 3.62 -21.42
CA GLU A 134 11.93 4.51 -22.47
C GLU A 134 10.93 4.53 -23.63
N GLU A 135 10.52 3.36 -24.13
CA GLU A 135 9.51 3.24 -25.18
C GLU A 135 8.15 3.77 -24.72
N PHE A 136 7.76 3.52 -23.47
CA PHE A 136 6.49 4.01 -22.91
C PHE A 136 6.45 5.54 -22.84
N ARG A 137 7.56 6.21 -22.53
CA ARG A 137 7.63 7.68 -22.45
C ARG A 137 7.39 8.38 -23.80
N GLU A 138 7.64 7.70 -24.91
CA GLU A 138 7.33 8.20 -26.26
C GLU A 138 5.82 8.11 -26.58
N LEU A 139 5.04 7.33 -25.81
CA LEU A 139 3.60 7.16 -25.98
C LEU A 139 2.81 8.25 -25.23
N SER A 140 2.75 9.44 -25.84
CA SER A 140 2.10 10.63 -25.27
C SER A 140 0.59 10.55 -25.02
N HIS A 141 -0.07 9.47 -25.47
CA HIS A 141 -1.52 9.29 -25.35
C HIS A 141 -1.96 8.62 -24.04
N PHE A 142 -1.02 8.15 -23.22
CA PHE A 142 -1.31 7.61 -21.89
C PHE A 142 -1.42 8.74 -20.85
N LEU A 143 -2.46 8.68 -20.03
CA LEU A 143 -2.69 9.61 -18.93
C LEU A 143 -2.62 8.88 -17.60
N GLN A 144 -1.86 9.41 -16.64
CA GLN A 144 -1.82 8.82 -15.30
C GLN A 144 -3.16 9.05 -14.59
N ILE A 145 -3.90 7.98 -14.29
CA ILE A 145 -5.25 8.06 -13.70
C ILE A 145 -5.27 7.82 -12.19
N THR A 146 -4.33 7.04 -11.67
CA THR A 146 -4.26 6.67 -10.24
C THR A 146 -2.86 6.16 -9.89
N ARG A 147 -2.67 5.81 -8.62
CA ARG A 147 -1.57 4.96 -8.18
C ARG A 147 -2.17 3.72 -7.53
N ALA A 148 -1.56 2.55 -7.71
CA ALA A 148 -2.04 1.30 -7.15
C ALA A 148 -0.91 0.53 -6.49
N THR A 149 -1.24 -0.25 -5.45
CA THR A 149 -0.28 -1.15 -4.80
C THR A 149 -0.15 -2.43 -5.62
N LEU A 150 0.96 -3.17 -5.47
CA LEU A 150 1.14 -4.44 -6.20
C LEU A 150 0.00 -5.42 -5.92
N ASN A 151 -0.56 -5.41 -4.70
CA ASN A 151 -1.70 -6.24 -4.36
C ASN A 151 -2.94 -5.88 -5.17
N LYS A 152 -3.26 -4.58 -5.29
CA LYS A 152 -4.36 -4.10 -6.15
C LYS A 152 -4.13 -4.44 -7.62
N TRP A 153 -2.91 -4.28 -8.11
CA TRP A 153 -2.57 -4.68 -9.48
C TRP A 153 -2.72 -6.17 -9.71
N LYS A 154 -2.34 -7.00 -8.73
CA LYS A 154 -2.51 -8.46 -8.79
C LYS A 154 -3.99 -8.85 -8.84
N ILE A 155 -4.85 -8.21 -8.05
CA ILE A 155 -6.30 -8.43 -8.11
C ILE A 155 -6.83 -8.05 -9.49
N PHE A 156 -6.37 -6.92 -10.04
CA PHE A 156 -6.72 -6.49 -11.39
C PHE A 156 -6.29 -7.52 -12.46
N SER A 157 -5.05 -8.00 -12.43
CA SER A 157 -4.53 -8.93 -13.43
C SER A 157 -5.22 -10.29 -13.37
N GLU A 158 -5.47 -10.82 -12.17
CA GLU A 158 -6.23 -12.06 -11.97
C GLU A 158 -7.68 -11.90 -12.44
N GLY A 159 -8.33 -10.77 -12.12
CA GLY A 159 -9.68 -10.47 -12.59
C GLY A 159 -9.76 -10.28 -14.11
N ALA A 160 -8.76 -9.65 -14.72
CA ALA A 160 -8.67 -9.48 -16.17
C ALA A 160 -8.56 -10.84 -16.87
N ALA A 161 -7.75 -11.76 -16.33
CA ALA A 161 -7.64 -13.12 -16.85
C ALA A 161 -8.97 -13.89 -16.75
N GLN A 162 -9.71 -13.71 -15.64
CA GLN A 162 -11.03 -14.31 -15.46
C GLN A 162 -12.06 -13.74 -16.43
N ILE A 163 -12.14 -12.42 -16.58
CA ILE A 163 -13.01 -11.75 -17.56
C ILE A 163 -12.66 -12.22 -18.97
N ASN A 164 -11.37 -12.29 -19.31
CA ASN A 164 -10.92 -12.76 -20.62
C ASN A 164 -11.36 -14.21 -20.91
N GLN A 165 -11.63 -15.04 -19.90
CA GLN A 165 -12.19 -16.38 -20.08
C GLN A 165 -13.72 -16.38 -20.14
N MET A 166 -14.39 -15.62 -19.27
CA MET A 166 -15.85 -15.63 -19.13
C MET A 166 -16.58 -14.79 -20.20
N CYS A 167 -15.92 -13.76 -20.73
CA CYS A 167 -16.54 -12.68 -21.49
C CYS A 167 -16.20 -12.66 -22.97
N ILE A 168 -15.58 -13.72 -23.51
CA ILE A 168 -15.24 -13.81 -24.92
C ILE A 168 -16.53 -13.68 -25.76
N ASN A 169 -16.61 -12.62 -26.54
CA ASN A 169 -17.76 -12.29 -27.40
C ASN A 169 -19.09 -12.09 -26.64
N ARG A 170 -19.04 -11.62 -25.40
CA ARG A 170 -20.22 -11.28 -24.57
C ARG A 170 -20.16 -9.83 -24.10
N ASP A 171 -21.31 -9.33 -23.66
CA ASP A 171 -21.39 -8.07 -22.92
C ASP A 171 -20.90 -8.31 -21.49
N CYS A 172 -19.81 -7.65 -21.14
CA CYS A 172 -19.23 -7.64 -19.79
C CYS A 172 -18.85 -6.23 -19.36
N ARG A 173 -19.65 -5.25 -19.78
CA ARG A 173 -19.43 -3.84 -19.44
C ARG A 173 -19.33 -3.66 -17.91
N THR A 174 -20.26 -4.25 -17.16
CA THR A 174 -20.34 -4.12 -15.70
C THR A 174 -19.14 -4.75 -15.01
N GLU A 175 -18.77 -5.97 -15.38
CA GLU A 175 -17.67 -6.72 -14.81
C GLU A 175 -16.34 -5.99 -15.03
N LEU A 176 -16.15 -5.41 -16.21
CA LEU A 176 -14.98 -4.62 -16.54
C LEU A 176 -14.94 -3.30 -15.76
N GLU A 177 -16.07 -2.62 -15.59
CA GLU A 177 -16.17 -1.40 -14.78
C GLU A 177 -15.85 -1.68 -13.30
N GLU A 178 -16.37 -2.76 -12.73
CA GLU A 178 -16.06 -3.18 -11.36
C GLU A 178 -14.59 -3.57 -11.20
N LEU A 179 -14.01 -4.27 -12.17
CA LEU A 179 -12.59 -4.62 -12.15
C LEU A 179 -11.69 -3.38 -12.13
N LEU A 180 -12.03 -2.38 -12.94
CA LEU A 180 -11.27 -1.13 -13.00
C LEU A 180 -11.33 -0.34 -11.70
N LYS A 181 -12.45 -0.40 -10.96
CA LYS A 181 -12.60 0.25 -9.64
C LYS A 181 -11.55 -0.21 -8.63
N VAL A 182 -11.08 -1.46 -8.73
CA VAL A 182 -10.00 -2.01 -7.87
C VAL A 182 -8.73 -1.15 -7.91
N LEU A 183 -8.40 -0.60 -9.08
CA LEU A 183 -7.18 0.19 -9.30
C LEU A 183 -7.27 1.61 -8.71
N TYR A 184 -8.48 2.13 -8.55
CA TYR A 184 -8.66 3.44 -7.93
C TYR A 184 -8.42 3.31 -6.42
N LEU A 185 -7.56 4.18 -5.89
CA LEU A 185 -7.49 4.39 -4.45
C LEU A 185 -8.77 5.12 -4.06
N GLU A 186 -9.62 4.48 -3.26
CA GLU A 186 -10.64 5.21 -2.53
C GLU A 186 -9.91 6.28 -1.70
N LYS A 187 -10.24 7.55 -1.92
CA LYS A 187 -9.92 8.61 -0.97
C LYS A 187 -10.76 8.39 0.28
N SER A 188 -10.38 7.43 1.11
CA SER A 188 -10.91 7.28 2.46
C SER A 188 -9.80 7.55 3.46
N GLU A 189 -9.97 8.68 4.14
CA GLU A 189 -9.44 9.05 5.44
C GLU A 189 -7.93 9.34 5.54
N GLN A 190 -7.62 10.55 5.08
CA GLN A 190 -6.85 11.49 5.91
C GLN A 190 -7.52 11.63 7.29
N ALA A 191 -7.26 10.69 8.20
CA ALA A 191 -7.51 10.84 9.62
C ALA A 191 -6.56 9.90 10.38
N GLY A 192 -5.44 10.46 10.83
CA GLY A 192 -4.54 9.79 11.77
C GLY A 192 -3.41 9.01 11.12
N CYS A 193 -2.50 9.74 10.47
CA CYS A 193 -1.07 9.52 10.65
C CYS A 193 -0.45 10.87 11.01
#